data_AF-M0F5Z4-F1
#
_entry.id   AF-M0F5Z4-F1
#
_cell.length_a   1.000
_cell.length_b   1.000
_cell.length_c   1.000
_cell.angle_alpha   90.00
_cell.angle_beta   90.00
_cell.angle_gamma   90.00
#
_symmetry.space_group_name_H-M   'P 1'
#
loop_
_entity.id
_entity.type
_entity.pdbx_description
1 polymer ?
#
loop_
_entity_poly.entity_id
_entity_poly.type
_entity_poly.pdbx_seq_one_letter_code
_entity_poly.pdbx_strand_id
1 'polypeptide(L)'
;MKLNRRSVLGAIGLAGVGTGAAFGSGAFSSTTAERAVEVNVFGAGDGPDGVVQDPSDDTEEEIADTITSNSVDVLVDTSDDDVTVRDSGGTDYDYDPESDNPGTASLFPSNTGTYDVGNEYVSLVANDVTVVFGNNGGLPPNATLGYDDLFTFVPNAGDSSSNFDVTFGSSDSPGDVLTKVDGKDVTTRAVVSVASGSSSSTNSVDAEVETTTTSPESERLDIQIEEQ
;
A
#
# COMPACT_ATOMS: atom_id res chain seq x y z
N MET A 1 -27.08 -49.26 -58.59
CA MET A 1 -26.81 -50.39 -57.66
C MET A 1 -25.71 -51.27 -58.23
N LYS A 2 -24.90 -51.86 -57.33
CA LYS A 2 -23.76 -52.81 -57.51
C LYS A 2 -22.38 -52.21 -57.79
N LEU A 3 -21.71 -51.79 -56.71
CA LEU A 3 -20.25 -51.92 -56.59
C LEU A 3 -19.93 -53.31 -55.99
N ASN A 4 -19.02 -54.03 -56.66
CA ASN A 4 -18.50 -55.30 -56.18
C ASN A 4 -17.37 -55.08 -55.18
N ARG A 5 -17.45 -55.84 -54.09
CA ARG A 5 -16.53 -55.87 -52.95
C ARG A 5 -15.29 -56.69 -53.31
N ARG A 6 -14.09 -56.19 -52.97
CA ARG A 6 -12.94 -57.02 -52.60
C ARG A 6 -12.10 -56.29 -51.54
N SER A 7 -12.08 -56.92 -50.38
CA SER A 7 -11.42 -56.55 -49.13
C SER A 7 -9.89 -56.69 -49.16
N VAL A 8 -9.28 -56.40 -48.00
CA VAL A 8 -7.92 -56.72 -47.47
C VAL A 8 -7.19 -55.41 -47.17
N LEU A 9 -7.21 -54.84 -45.95
CA LEU A 9 -6.80 -55.31 -44.62
C LEU A 9 -5.31 -55.70 -44.54
N GLY A 10 -4.48 -54.81 -43.99
CA GLY A 10 -3.13 -55.15 -43.52
C GLY A 10 -2.15 -53.98 -43.52
N ALA A 11 -1.97 -53.34 -42.36
CA ALA A 11 -0.64 -53.03 -41.79
C ALA A 11 -0.82 -52.33 -40.44
N ILE A 12 -0.76 -53.15 -39.40
CA ILE A 12 -0.42 -52.78 -38.02
C ILE A 12 1.06 -52.34 -38.01
N GLY A 13 1.36 -51.32 -37.21
CA GLY A 13 2.61 -50.55 -37.26
C GLY A 13 3.89 -51.24 -36.79
N LEU A 14 4.96 -50.45 -36.80
CA LEU A 14 6.21 -50.74 -36.10
C LEU A 14 6.73 -49.47 -35.43
N ALA A 15 7.23 -49.72 -34.23
CA ALA A 15 7.58 -48.81 -33.17
C ALA A 15 8.68 -47.80 -33.53
N GLY A 16 8.46 -46.57 -33.09
CA GLY A 16 9.52 -45.62 -32.74
C GLY A 16 9.33 -45.20 -31.29
N VAL A 17 9.66 -46.08 -30.34
CA VAL A 17 9.85 -45.69 -28.94
C VAL A 17 11.22 -45.02 -28.88
N GLY A 18 11.25 -43.74 -29.29
CA GLY A 18 12.36 -42.85 -29.08
C GLY A 18 12.17 -42.16 -27.74
N THR A 19 12.98 -42.55 -26.76
CA THR A 19 13.23 -41.82 -25.53
C THR A 19 13.32 -40.32 -25.78
N GLY A 20 12.41 -39.60 -25.14
CA GLY A 20 12.36 -38.15 -25.13
C GLY A 20 11.30 -37.75 -24.12
N ALA A 21 11.54 -38.03 -22.84
CA ALA A 21 11.06 -37.13 -21.81
C ALA A 21 11.70 -35.79 -22.17
N ALA A 22 11.01 -34.99 -22.96
CA ALA A 22 11.26 -33.57 -22.97
C ALA A 22 10.90 -33.12 -21.55
N PHE A 23 11.90 -33.12 -20.69
CA PHE A 23 12.04 -32.14 -19.62
C PHE A 23 11.97 -30.78 -20.30
N GLY A 24 10.75 -30.37 -20.67
CA GLY A 24 10.42 -29.00 -20.96
C GLY A 24 10.54 -28.30 -19.63
N SER A 25 11.70 -27.71 -19.41
CA SER A 25 11.94 -26.62 -18.48
C SER A 25 10.63 -25.96 -18.09
N GLY A 26 10.23 -26.14 -16.83
CA GLY A 26 9.29 -25.22 -16.21
C GLY A 26 9.90 -23.84 -16.35
N ALA A 27 9.47 -23.11 -17.37
CA ALA A 27 9.75 -21.70 -17.48
C ALA A 27 9.01 -21.09 -16.30
N PHE A 28 9.75 -20.72 -15.26
CA PHE A 28 9.24 -19.83 -14.23
C PHE A 28 8.84 -18.55 -14.97
N SER A 29 7.57 -18.42 -15.32
CA SER A 29 7.00 -17.14 -15.71
C SER A 29 6.86 -16.37 -14.41
N SER A 30 7.90 -15.62 -14.02
CA SER A 30 7.75 -14.64 -12.96
C SER A 30 6.89 -13.51 -13.51
N THR A 31 5.61 -13.50 -13.13
CA THR A 31 4.77 -12.33 -13.34
C THR A 31 5.15 -11.32 -12.26
N THR A 32 5.91 -10.29 -12.64
CA THR A 32 6.15 -9.08 -11.86
C THR A 32 4.94 -8.18 -12.08
N ALA A 33 4.22 -7.84 -11.01
CA ALA A 33 3.08 -6.93 -11.06
C ALA A 33 3.19 -5.92 -9.91
N GLU A 34 2.84 -4.67 -10.21
CA GLU A 34 2.76 -3.57 -9.25
C GLU A 34 1.31 -3.41 -8.80
N ARG A 35 1.09 -3.07 -7.54
CA ARG A 35 -0.24 -2.81 -6.99
C ARG A 35 -0.24 -1.44 -6.33
N ALA A 36 -1.34 -0.72 -6.39
CA ALA A 36 -1.42 0.64 -5.87
C ALA A 36 -2.68 0.90 -5.05
N VAL A 37 -2.58 1.81 -4.09
CA VAL A 37 -3.67 2.29 -3.23
C VAL A 37 -3.70 3.81 -3.29
N GLU A 38 -4.71 4.37 -3.94
CA GLU A 38 -5.00 5.81 -4.00
C GLU A 38 -5.65 6.22 -2.67
N VAL A 39 -5.01 7.12 -1.91
CA VAL A 39 -5.43 7.46 -0.55
C VAL A 39 -6.23 8.75 -0.53
N ASN A 40 -7.40 8.72 0.11
CA ASN A 40 -8.17 9.91 0.46
C ASN A 40 -8.33 9.99 1.98
N VAL A 41 -7.92 11.08 2.61
CA VAL A 41 -8.08 11.27 4.06
C VAL A 41 -9.22 12.23 4.37
N PHE A 42 -10.07 11.87 5.35
CA PHE A 42 -11.22 12.64 5.82
C PHE A 42 -11.17 12.83 7.33
N GLY A 43 -11.59 14.00 7.82
CA GLY A 43 -11.91 14.20 9.24
C GLY A 43 -10.81 14.83 10.12
N ALA A 44 -9.64 15.15 9.58
CA ALA A 44 -8.67 16.00 10.27
C ALA A 44 -9.18 17.47 10.29
N GLY A 45 -9.71 17.95 11.42
CA GLY A 45 -10.34 19.26 11.54
C GLY A 45 -9.42 20.47 11.26
N ASP A 46 -10.00 21.55 10.73
CA ASP A 46 -9.44 22.90 10.49
C ASP A 46 -8.10 23.00 9.74
N GLY A 47 -7.74 22.01 8.93
CA GLY A 47 -6.63 22.06 7.97
C GLY A 47 -6.96 22.79 6.66
N PRO A 48 -5.95 23.13 5.84
CA PRO A 48 -6.18 23.69 4.52
C PRO A 48 -7.09 22.78 3.70
N ASP A 49 -8.07 23.39 3.01
CA ASP A 49 -9.03 22.69 2.16
C ASP A 49 -8.29 22.17 0.91
N GLY A 50 -7.90 20.88 0.92
CA GLY A 50 -7.32 20.18 -0.23
C GLY A 50 -5.80 19.98 -0.23
N VAL A 51 -5.31 19.48 -1.36
CA VAL A 51 -3.94 19.00 -1.62
C VAL A 51 -2.89 20.10 -1.44
N VAL A 52 -1.80 19.80 -0.73
CA VAL A 52 -0.61 20.66 -0.70
C VAL A 52 0.59 19.88 -1.26
N GLN A 53 1.15 20.38 -2.36
CA GLN A 53 2.37 19.87 -2.99
C GLN A 53 3.42 20.96 -2.93
N ASP A 54 4.65 20.59 -2.56
CA ASP A 54 5.77 21.53 -2.36
C ASP A 54 5.36 22.76 -1.53
N PRO A 55 4.83 22.59 -0.30
CA PRO A 55 4.55 23.74 0.55
C PRO A 55 5.83 24.55 0.78
N SER A 56 5.71 25.88 0.85
CA SER A 56 6.79 26.65 1.48
C SER A 56 6.91 26.28 2.95
N ASP A 57 8.10 26.45 3.55
CA ASP A 57 8.36 26.16 4.97
C ASP A 57 7.24 26.67 5.92
N ASP A 58 6.75 27.91 5.71
CA ASP A 58 5.66 28.49 6.52
C ASP A 58 4.31 27.72 6.37
N THR A 59 4.05 27.18 5.18
CA THR A 59 2.84 26.38 4.89
C THR A 59 3.00 24.96 5.43
N GLU A 60 4.20 24.40 5.35
CA GLU A 60 4.52 23.11 5.95
C GLU A 60 4.40 23.16 7.48
N GLU A 61 4.85 24.26 8.10
CA GLU A 61 4.68 24.53 9.53
C GLU A 61 3.20 24.68 9.89
N GLU A 62 2.39 25.37 9.09
CA GLU A 62 0.93 25.48 9.31
C GLU A 62 0.21 24.13 9.16
N ILE A 63 0.60 23.29 8.20
CA ILE A 63 0.05 21.93 8.02
C ILE A 63 0.44 21.05 9.20
N ALA A 64 1.72 21.04 9.57
CA ALA A 64 2.22 20.29 10.71
C ALA A 64 1.52 20.73 11.99
N ASP A 65 1.43 22.04 12.24
CA ASP A 65 0.74 22.60 13.41
C ASP A 65 -0.75 22.26 13.39
N THR A 66 -1.40 22.23 12.23
CA THR A 66 -2.82 21.89 12.15
C THR A 66 -3.07 20.41 12.43
N ILE A 67 -2.33 19.52 11.76
CA ILE A 67 -2.40 18.07 11.97
C ILE A 67 -2.11 17.78 13.45
N THR A 68 -1.10 18.43 14.01
CA THR A 68 -0.66 18.22 15.39
C THR A 68 -1.29 19.16 16.41
N SER A 69 -2.32 19.93 16.06
CA SER A 69 -3.13 20.67 17.04
C SER A 69 -4.53 20.09 17.18
N ASN A 70 -5.06 19.42 16.15
CA ASN A 70 -6.49 19.09 16.09
C ASN A 70 -6.82 17.64 15.69
N SER A 71 -5.83 16.79 15.39
CA SER A 71 -6.09 15.43 14.86
C SER A 71 -4.98 14.42 15.21
N VAL A 72 -5.10 13.23 14.63
CA VAL A 72 -4.04 12.23 14.47
C VAL A 72 -3.43 12.37 13.08
N ASP A 73 -2.10 12.26 13.00
CA ASP A 73 -1.42 12.03 11.71
C ASP A 73 -1.36 10.53 11.40
N VAL A 74 -1.51 10.19 10.13
CA VAL A 74 -1.41 8.82 9.61
C VAL A 74 -0.21 8.78 8.69
N LEU A 75 0.80 8.04 9.11
CA LEU A 75 2.05 7.86 8.39
C LEU A 75 2.08 6.48 7.73
N VAL A 76 2.67 6.41 6.54
CA VAL A 76 3.03 5.14 5.88
C VAL A 76 4.54 4.95 5.94
N ASP A 77 4.98 3.74 6.32
CA ASP A 77 6.37 3.32 6.27
C ASP A 77 6.77 2.94 4.84
N THR A 78 7.91 3.46 4.37
CA THR A 78 8.46 3.17 3.03
C THR A 78 9.83 2.52 3.09
N SER A 79 10.23 1.99 4.26
CA SER A 79 11.52 1.32 4.46
C SER A 79 11.62 -0.05 3.80
N ASP A 80 10.49 -0.70 3.50
CA ASP A 80 10.45 -1.91 2.69
C ASP A 80 10.74 -1.61 1.22
N ASP A 81 11.67 -2.35 0.61
CA ASP A 81 12.14 -2.13 -0.77
C ASP A 81 11.00 -2.18 -1.81
N ASP A 82 9.91 -2.88 -1.51
CA ASP A 82 8.74 -3.01 -2.36
C ASP A 82 7.60 -2.05 -1.99
N VAL A 83 7.77 -1.13 -1.04
CA VAL A 83 6.82 -0.06 -0.74
C VAL A 83 7.37 1.26 -1.22
N THR A 84 6.59 1.97 -2.02
CA THR A 84 6.94 3.29 -2.57
C THR A 84 5.72 4.18 -2.47
N VAL A 85 5.94 5.48 -2.36
CA VAL A 85 4.86 6.47 -2.41
C VAL A 85 5.00 7.27 -3.69
N ARG A 86 3.90 7.40 -4.43
CA ARG A 86 3.83 8.17 -5.67
C ARG A 86 3.02 9.44 -5.45
N ASP A 87 3.60 10.59 -5.77
CA ASP A 87 2.89 11.87 -5.72
C ASP A 87 1.83 11.98 -6.84
N SER A 88 0.98 13.00 -6.78
CA SER A 88 -0.01 13.25 -7.83
C SER A 88 0.61 13.61 -9.21
N GLY A 89 1.88 14.02 -9.23
CA GLY A 89 2.66 14.30 -10.44
C GLY A 89 3.19 13.03 -11.13
N GLY A 90 3.11 11.89 -10.45
CA GLY A 90 3.63 10.60 -10.90
C GLY A 90 5.11 10.36 -10.55
N THR A 91 5.68 11.15 -9.65
CA THR A 91 7.04 10.95 -9.12
C THR A 91 6.99 9.94 -7.98
N ASP A 92 7.91 8.98 -8.02
CA ASP A 92 8.05 7.95 -7.00
C ASP A 92 9.07 8.36 -5.93
N TYR A 93 8.71 8.11 -4.68
CA TYR A 93 9.50 8.38 -3.49
C TYR A 93 9.56 7.11 -2.64
N ASP A 94 10.75 6.57 -2.49
CA ASP A 94 11.08 5.48 -1.59
C ASP A 94 12.16 5.92 -0.59
N TYR A 95 12.26 5.18 0.51
CA TYR A 95 13.30 5.41 1.49
C TYR A 95 14.61 4.77 1.02
N ASP A 96 15.62 5.60 0.75
CA ASP A 96 16.99 5.14 0.54
C ASP A 96 17.83 5.46 1.79
N PRO A 97 18.19 4.46 2.62
CA PRO A 97 18.98 4.66 3.84
C PRO A 97 20.41 5.14 3.56
N GLU A 98 20.92 4.96 2.33
CA GLU A 98 22.26 5.38 1.91
C GLU A 98 22.25 6.78 1.25
N SER A 99 21.06 7.37 1.03
CA SER A 99 20.92 8.72 0.46
C SER A 99 21.11 9.79 1.53
N ASP A 100 21.96 10.78 1.25
CA ASP A 100 22.10 12.00 2.07
C ASP A 100 20.82 12.86 2.06
N ASN A 101 19.84 12.55 1.20
CA ASN A 101 18.52 13.16 1.13
C ASN A 101 17.50 12.10 0.67
N PRO A 102 16.95 11.29 1.59
CA PRO A 102 15.94 10.30 1.22
C PRO A 102 14.73 11.05 0.65
N GLY A 103 14.25 10.67 -0.53
CA GLY A 103 13.20 11.42 -1.25
C GLY A 103 11.93 11.62 -0.41
N THR A 104 11.65 10.68 0.48
CA THR A 104 10.56 10.68 1.46
C THR A 104 10.61 11.86 2.43
N ALA A 105 11.78 12.42 2.72
CA ALA A 105 11.93 13.58 3.60
C ALA A 105 11.20 14.83 3.09
N SER A 106 10.91 14.92 1.79
CA SER A 106 10.14 16.02 1.20
C SER A 106 8.62 15.83 1.32
N LEU A 107 8.17 14.60 1.62
CA LEU A 107 6.77 14.26 1.83
C LEU A 107 6.46 14.07 3.32
N PHE A 108 7.41 14.40 4.18
CA PHE A 108 7.25 14.36 5.62
C PHE A 108 7.28 15.78 6.18
N PRO A 109 6.32 16.20 7.00
CA PRO A 109 6.37 17.51 7.63
C PRO A 109 7.61 17.61 8.52
N SER A 110 8.55 18.47 8.12
CA SER A 110 9.89 18.59 8.67
C SER A 110 9.98 19.38 9.98
N ASN A 111 8.85 19.74 10.62
CA ASN A 111 8.87 20.47 11.88
C ASN A 111 9.52 19.60 12.98
N THR A 112 10.83 19.80 13.16
CA THR A 112 11.79 18.96 13.90
C THR A 112 11.54 18.76 15.41
N GLY A 113 10.37 19.13 15.92
CA GLY A 113 9.94 18.87 17.30
C GLY A 113 8.59 18.17 17.42
N THR A 114 7.91 17.93 16.31
CA THR A 114 6.51 17.49 16.28
C THR A 114 6.38 15.96 16.20
N TYR A 115 7.36 15.30 15.57
CA TYR A 115 7.37 13.86 15.35
C TYR A 115 8.68 13.24 15.90
N ASP A 116 8.56 12.12 16.61
CA ASP A 116 9.69 11.27 17.02
C ASP A 116 9.66 9.96 16.21
N VAL A 117 9.72 10.11 14.87
CA VAL A 117 9.75 9.01 13.89
C VAL A 117 10.87 9.23 12.88
N GLY A 118 11.26 8.19 12.16
CA GLY A 118 12.32 8.25 11.15
C GLY A 118 11.90 8.92 9.84
N ASN A 119 12.85 9.07 8.92
CA ASN A 119 12.64 9.71 7.61
C ASN A 119 12.03 8.76 6.57
N GLU A 120 11.90 7.48 6.91
CA GLU A 120 11.23 6.45 6.13
C GLU A 120 9.71 6.62 6.08
N TYR A 121 9.15 7.48 6.93
CA TYR A 121 7.72 7.72 6.99
C TYR A 121 7.28 8.86 6.05
N VAL A 122 6.09 8.71 5.50
CA VAL A 122 5.39 9.75 4.72
C VAL A 122 4.03 10.03 5.33
N SER A 123 3.66 11.31 5.50
CA SER A 123 2.33 11.66 6.02
C SER A 123 1.27 11.55 4.93
N LEU A 124 0.27 10.70 5.14
CA LEU A 124 -0.89 10.55 4.24
C LEU A 124 -1.91 11.68 4.44
N VAL A 125 -1.85 12.38 5.58
CA VAL A 125 -2.74 13.50 5.88
C VAL A 125 -2.22 14.78 5.23
N ALA A 126 -0.90 14.98 5.24
CA ALA A 126 -0.27 16.17 4.68
C ALA A 126 -0.13 16.11 3.14
N ASN A 127 -0.15 14.91 2.54
CA ASN A 127 0.17 14.73 1.12
C ASN A 127 -0.92 13.93 0.39
N ASP A 128 -1.20 14.33 -0.86
CA ASP A 128 -1.99 13.55 -1.81
C ASP A 128 -1.07 12.57 -2.53
N VAL A 129 -1.12 11.32 -2.08
CA VAL A 129 -0.21 10.28 -2.53
C VAL A 129 -0.91 8.97 -2.79
N THR A 130 -0.29 8.17 -3.63
CA THR A 130 -0.64 6.77 -3.89
C THR A 130 0.42 5.88 -3.28
N VAL A 131 0.03 4.94 -2.42
CA VAL A 131 0.95 3.90 -1.93
C VAL A 131 1.07 2.82 -3.00
N VAL A 132 2.30 2.48 -3.39
CA VAL A 132 2.62 1.56 -4.47
C VAL A 132 3.43 0.40 -3.91
N PHE A 133 2.89 -0.80 -4.07
CA PHE A 133 3.52 -2.06 -3.69
C PHE A 133 4.13 -2.76 -4.92
N GLY A 134 5.38 -3.20 -4.81
CA GLY A 134 6.11 -3.90 -5.85
C GLY A 134 6.79 -3.01 -6.89
N ASN A 135 6.96 -1.70 -6.67
CA ASN A 135 7.60 -0.81 -7.65
C ASN A 135 9.00 -1.29 -8.08
N ASN A 136 9.76 -1.89 -7.15
CA ASN A 136 11.15 -2.33 -7.34
C ASN A 136 11.29 -3.84 -7.61
N GLY A 137 10.42 -4.44 -8.43
CA GLY A 137 10.57 -5.86 -8.84
C GLY A 137 9.28 -6.66 -8.94
N GLY A 138 8.16 -6.03 -8.59
CA GLY A 138 6.82 -6.58 -8.52
C GLY A 138 6.60 -7.52 -7.36
N LEU A 139 5.34 -7.79 -7.13
CA LEU A 139 4.91 -8.71 -6.09
C LEU A 139 4.71 -10.12 -6.66
N PRO A 140 4.95 -11.18 -5.87
CA PRO A 140 4.61 -12.54 -6.27
C PRO A 140 3.10 -12.66 -6.56
N PRO A 141 2.67 -13.38 -7.60
CA PRO A 141 1.25 -13.50 -7.94
C PRO A 141 0.51 -14.52 -7.05
N ASN A 142 -0.76 -14.23 -6.72
CA ASN A 142 -1.60 -15.06 -5.84
C ASN A 142 -0.98 -15.27 -4.46
N ALA A 143 -0.48 -14.18 -3.88
CA ALA A 143 0.19 -14.16 -2.60
C ALA A 143 -0.52 -13.21 -1.64
N THR A 144 -0.39 -13.52 -0.35
CA THR A 144 -0.73 -12.64 0.76
C THR A 144 0.58 -12.16 1.36
N LEU A 145 0.81 -10.86 1.35
CA LEU A 145 2.01 -10.22 1.85
C LEU A 145 1.67 -9.42 3.10
N GLY A 146 2.43 -9.65 4.16
CA GLY A 146 2.34 -8.86 5.39
C GLY A 146 3.43 -7.80 5.38
N TYR A 147 3.06 -6.59 5.78
CA TYR A 147 3.97 -5.48 6.01
C TYR A 147 3.87 -5.14 7.49
N ASP A 148 4.98 -5.35 8.21
CA ASP A 148 5.04 -5.08 9.64
C ASP A 148 5.10 -3.57 9.85
N ASP A 149 4.33 -3.05 10.81
CA ASP A 149 4.34 -1.62 11.18
C ASP A 149 4.08 -0.62 10.01
N LEU A 150 3.44 -1.06 8.91
CA LEU A 150 3.22 -0.26 7.69
C LEU A 150 2.55 1.10 7.96
N PHE A 151 1.58 1.15 8.88
CA PHE A 151 0.92 2.38 9.25
C PHE A 151 1.31 2.80 10.66
N THR A 152 1.78 4.03 10.80
CA THR A 152 2.12 4.61 12.09
C THR A 152 1.22 5.81 12.39
N PHE A 153 0.61 5.81 13.57
CA PHE A 153 -0.24 6.89 14.04
C PHE A 153 0.50 7.75 15.03
N VAL A 154 0.45 9.06 14.80
CA VAL A 154 1.05 10.04 15.68
C VAL A 154 -0.08 10.80 16.37
N PRO A 155 -0.46 10.38 17.60
CA PRO A 155 -1.44 11.10 18.38
C PRO A 155 -0.87 12.44 18.84
N ASN A 156 -1.67 13.48 18.70
CA ASN A 156 -1.31 14.79 19.18
C ASN A 156 -1.06 14.80 20.72
N ALA A 157 0.05 15.43 21.13
CA ALA A 157 0.48 15.69 22.51
C ALA A 157 -0.15 16.94 23.16
N GLY A 158 -1.00 17.67 22.43
CA GLY A 158 -1.65 18.90 22.88
C GLY A 158 -2.89 18.64 23.73
N ASP A 159 -2.68 18.51 25.05
CA ASP A 159 -3.61 18.70 26.20
C ASP A 159 -5.05 18.10 26.13
N SER A 160 -5.37 17.36 25.09
CA SER A 160 -6.70 16.81 24.80
C SER A 160 -6.66 15.32 25.12
N SER A 161 -7.43 14.87 26.11
CA SER A 161 -7.57 13.45 26.48
C SER A 161 -8.46 12.65 25.49
N SER A 162 -8.55 13.10 24.25
CA SER A 162 -9.46 12.59 23.25
C SER A 162 -8.81 11.47 22.46
N ASN A 163 -9.39 10.28 22.54
CA ASN A 163 -9.00 9.18 21.67
C ASN A 163 -9.59 9.41 20.28
N PHE A 164 -8.97 8.80 19.28
CA PHE A 164 -9.44 8.85 17.90
C PHE A 164 -9.61 7.44 17.36
N ASP A 165 -10.58 7.27 16.47
CA ASP A 165 -10.72 6.10 15.63
C ASP A 165 -10.29 6.46 14.19
N VAL A 166 -9.29 5.74 13.69
CA VAL A 166 -8.85 5.82 12.29
C VAL A 166 -9.43 4.63 11.55
N THR A 167 -10.30 4.91 10.58
CA THR A 167 -11.05 3.90 9.84
C THR A 167 -10.54 3.81 8.40
N PHE A 168 -10.09 2.62 8.02
CA PHE A 168 -9.59 2.28 6.69
C PHE A 168 -10.66 1.56 5.87
N GLY A 169 -11.00 2.10 4.71
CA GLY A 169 -11.81 1.43 3.69
C GLY A 169 -12.67 2.41 2.89
N SER A 170 -12.75 2.20 1.58
CA SER A 170 -13.60 2.99 0.67
C SER A 170 -15.04 2.47 0.53
N SER A 171 -15.92 3.33 0.05
CA SER A 171 -17.32 2.99 -0.26
C SER A 171 -17.52 2.28 -1.61
N ASP A 172 -16.54 2.36 -2.51
CA ASP A 172 -16.70 1.89 -3.90
C ASP A 172 -16.08 0.50 -4.19
N SER A 173 -15.02 0.10 -3.47
CA SER A 173 -14.38 -1.23 -3.53
C SER A 173 -13.24 -1.35 -2.48
N PRO A 174 -13.54 -1.48 -1.18
CA PRO A 174 -12.50 -1.59 -0.17
C PRO A 174 -11.87 -2.99 -0.15
N GLY A 175 -10.53 -3.07 -0.18
CA GLY A 175 -9.79 -4.29 0.15
C GLY A 175 -9.59 -5.28 -0.99
N ASP A 176 -9.45 -4.77 -2.21
CA ASP A 176 -9.02 -5.53 -3.39
C ASP A 176 -7.48 -5.67 -3.47
N VAL A 177 -6.75 -4.72 -2.85
CA VAL A 177 -5.28 -4.71 -2.69
C VAL A 177 -4.90 -4.75 -1.21
N LEU A 178 -5.16 -3.70 -0.42
CA LEU A 178 -4.93 -3.64 1.02
C LEU A 178 -6.10 -4.32 1.75
N THR A 179 -5.92 -5.57 2.11
CA THR A 179 -6.99 -6.42 2.65
C THR A 179 -7.17 -6.28 4.16
N LYS A 180 -6.08 -6.05 4.91
CA LYS A 180 -6.13 -5.85 6.36
C LYS A 180 -5.26 -4.70 6.85
N VAL A 181 -5.71 -4.11 7.96
CA VAL A 181 -4.96 -3.17 8.80
C VAL A 181 -5.19 -3.57 10.25
N ASP A 182 -4.14 -3.72 11.06
CA ASP A 182 -4.22 -4.19 12.46
C ASP A 182 -5.00 -5.52 12.57
N GLY A 183 -4.78 -6.42 11.60
CA GLY A 183 -5.46 -7.71 11.51
C GLY A 183 -6.98 -7.65 11.25
N LYS A 184 -7.54 -6.48 10.97
CA LYS A 184 -8.97 -6.27 10.68
C LYS A 184 -9.19 -6.06 9.18
N ASP A 185 -10.31 -6.55 8.66
CA ASP A 185 -10.60 -6.51 7.22
C ASP A 185 -11.00 -5.10 6.76
N VAL A 186 -10.25 -4.55 5.79
CA VAL A 186 -10.52 -3.26 5.14
C VAL A 186 -11.86 -3.28 4.42
N THR A 187 -12.24 -4.44 3.85
CA THR A 187 -13.55 -4.67 3.22
C THR A 187 -14.73 -4.34 4.14
N THR A 188 -14.53 -4.44 5.46
CA THR A 188 -15.55 -4.17 6.49
C THR A 188 -15.31 -2.90 7.28
N ARG A 189 -14.41 -2.03 6.79
CA ARG A 189 -13.92 -0.81 7.46
C ARG A 189 -13.08 -1.15 8.70
N ALA A 190 -11.79 -1.39 8.49
CA ALA A 190 -10.85 -1.66 9.58
C ALA A 190 -10.68 -0.41 10.45
N VAL A 191 -10.92 -0.53 11.76
CA VAL A 191 -10.82 0.60 12.70
C VAL A 191 -9.63 0.40 13.63
N VAL A 192 -8.75 1.39 13.70
CA VAL A 192 -7.63 1.46 14.65
C VAL A 192 -7.90 2.57 15.66
N SER A 193 -7.93 2.21 16.94
CA SER A 193 -8.09 3.21 18.01
C SER A 193 -6.73 3.76 18.42
N VAL A 194 -6.61 5.08 18.41
CA VAL A 194 -5.41 5.84 18.71
C VAL A 194 -5.67 6.66 19.97
N ALA A 195 -4.92 6.37 21.04
CA ALA A 195 -5.09 7.08 22.31
C ALA A 195 -4.27 8.37 22.34
N SER A 196 -4.89 9.48 22.75
CA SER A 196 -4.16 10.72 23.07
C SER A 196 -3.36 10.57 24.37
N GLY A 197 -2.24 11.29 24.48
CA GLY A 197 -1.60 11.55 25.77
C GLY A 197 -0.35 10.72 26.09
N SER A 198 0.24 10.06 25.11
CA SER A 198 1.59 9.53 25.24
C SER A 198 2.44 10.14 24.14
N SER A 199 3.03 11.29 24.48
CA SER A 199 3.90 12.14 23.65
C SER A 199 5.21 11.47 23.21
N SER A 200 5.23 10.14 23.14
CA SER A 200 6.38 9.29 22.83
C SER A 200 5.97 7.88 22.35
N SER A 201 4.69 7.55 22.25
CA SER A 201 4.27 6.26 21.67
C SER A 201 3.53 6.51 20.38
N THR A 202 4.29 6.49 19.29
CA THR A 202 3.75 6.11 17.99
C THR A 202 3.02 4.77 18.15
N ASN A 203 1.84 4.67 17.56
CA ASN A 203 1.13 3.40 17.48
C ASN A 203 1.32 2.89 16.06
N SER A 204 2.12 1.85 15.87
CA SER A 204 2.35 1.24 14.57
C SER A 204 1.53 -0.03 14.45
N VAL A 205 0.98 -0.27 13.27
CA VAL A 205 0.15 -1.45 12.99
C VAL A 205 0.54 -2.08 11.68
N ASP A 206 0.47 -3.41 11.66
CA ASP A 206 0.71 -4.22 10.49
C ASP A 206 -0.41 -4.06 9.45
N ALA A 207 -0.06 -4.36 8.21
CA ALA A 207 -0.98 -4.38 7.08
C ALA A 207 -0.81 -5.65 6.24
N GLU A 208 -1.86 -6.01 5.49
CA GLU A 208 -1.86 -7.16 4.60
C GLU A 208 -2.29 -6.75 3.19
N VAL A 209 -1.47 -7.07 2.19
CA VAL A 209 -1.78 -6.89 0.77
C VAL A 209 -2.00 -8.24 0.12
N GLU A 210 -3.07 -8.38 -0.65
CA GLU A 210 -3.28 -9.54 -1.51
C GLU A 210 -2.98 -9.21 -2.97
N THR A 211 -2.21 -10.08 -3.60
CA THR A 211 -2.03 -10.09 -5.04
C THR A 211 -2.86 -11.21 -5.62
N THR A 212 -3.52 -10.95 -6.73
CA THR A 212 -4.19 -12.00 -7.50
C THR A 212 -3.80 -11.91 -8.96
N THR A 213 -4.25 -12.87 -9.76
CA THR A 213 -4.04 -12.84 -11.22
C THR A 213 -5.10 -11.99 -11.95
N THR A 214 -6.07 -11.43 -11.21
CA THR A 214 -7.23 -10.74 -11.79
C THR A 214 -7.73 -9.53 -11.01
N SER A 215 -7.13 -9.16 -9.88
CA SER A 215 -7.50 -7.96 -9.10
C SER A 215 -7.20 -6.70 -9.89
N PRO A 216 -7.87 -5.57 -9.58
CA PRO A 216 -7.43 -4.28 -10.10
C PRO A 216 -5.99 -4.00 -9.67
N GLU A 217 -5.17 -3.46 -10.59
CA GLU A 217 -3.79 -3.04 -10.29
C GLU A 217 -3.75 -1.84 -9.33
N SER A 218 -4.90 -1.20 -9.08
CA SER A 218 -5.06 -0.05 -8.21
C SER A 218 -6.41 -0.09 -7.49
N GLU A 219 -6.46 0.27 -6.22
CA GLU A 219 -7.72 0.50 -5.48
C GLU A 219 -7.76 1.90 -4.87
N ARG A 220 -8.95 2.31 -4.41
CA ARG A 220 -9.13 3.52 -3.60
C ARG A 220 -9.29 3.16 -2.15
N LEU A 221 -8.58 3.90 -1.29
CA LEU A 221 -8.66 3.78 0.15
C LEU A 221 -9.10 5.11 0.74
N ASP A 222 -10.22 5.07 1.44
CA ASP A 222 -10.65 6.19 2.26
C ASP A 222 -10.17 5.94 3.70
N ILE A 223 -9.45 6.91 4.26
CA ILE A 223 -9.02 6.94 5.65
C ILE A 223 -9.84 8.01 6.36
N GLN A 224 -10.66 7.61 7.33
CA GLN A 224 -11.51 8.52 8.09
C GLN A 224 -11.00 8.61 9.53
N ILE A 225 -10.78 9.83 10.02
CA ILE A 225 -10.33 10.09 11.38
C ILE A 225 -11.48 10.74 12.16
N GLU A 226 -11.89 10.13 13.26
CA GLU A 226 -12.97 10.62 14.12
C GLU A 226 -12.55 10.62 15.59
N GLU A 227 -12.91 11.68 16.32
CA GLU A 227 -12.78 11.74 17.77
C GLU A 227 -13.82 10.80 18.44
N GLN A 228 -13.42 10.07 19.49
CA GLN A 228 -14.27 9.13 20.25
C GLN A 228 -15.25 9.79 21.23
#